data_AF-A0A3B0SRP6-F1
#
_entry.id   AF-A0A3B0SRP6-F1
#
_cell.length_a   1.000
_cell.length_b   1.000
_cell.length_c   1.000
_cell.angle_alpha   90.00
_cell.angle_beta   90.00
_cell.angle_gamma   90.00
#
_symmetry.space_group_name_H-M   'P 1'
#
loop_
_entity.id
_entity.type
_entity.pdbx_description
1 polymer ?
#
loop_
_entity_poly.entity_id
_entity_poly.type
_entity_poly.pdbx_seq_one_letter_code
_entity_poly.pdbx_strand_id
1 'polypeptide(L)'
;MFKWTFKGLLAEPVHLFSSASAVGAAFALVLFFEAVFAGESRQIVEYIQRTDPTVWVMQKGVSNMHMASSFVWDWKADSVEAVDGVSKVTPILYLNTVMVAGERNWFT
;
A
#
# COMPACT_ATOMS: atom_id res chain seq x y z
N MET A 1 -46.80 11.11 -11.52
CA MET A 1 -45.91 11.90 -10.64
C MET A 1 -44.51 12.02 -11.24
N PHE A 2 -43.82 10.92 -11.58
CA PHE A 2 -42.48 10.93 -12.20
C PHE A 2 -42.27 11.88 -13.40
N LYS A 3 -43.22 11.98 -14.33
CA LYS A 3 -43.13 12.90 -15.49
C LYS A 3 -43.01 14.37 -15.09
N TRP A 4 -43.73 14.79 -14.05
CA TRP A 4 -43.71 16.17 -13.57
C TRP A 4 -42.42 16.48 -12.80
N THR A 5 -41.93 15.52 -12.02
CA THR A 5 -40.64 15.62 -11.32
C THR A 5 -39.48 15.76 -12.31
N PHE A 6 -39.44 14.93 -13.36
CA PHE A 6 -38.41 15.03 -14.41
C PHE A 6 -38.48 16.36 -15.15
N LYS A 7 -39.69 16.84 -15.47
CA LYS A 7 -39.88 18.14 -16.12
C LYS A 7 -39.41 19.29 -15.24
N GLY A 8 -39.62 19.22 -13.93
CA GLY A 8 -39.11 20.19 -12.96
C GLY A 8 -37.58 20.18 -12.84
N LEU A 9 -36.97 18.99 -12.71
CA LEU A 9 -35.52 18.82 -12.65
C LEU A 9 -34.82 19.41 -13.89
N LEU A 10 -35.38 19.19 -15.08
CA LEU A 10 -34.83 19.71 -16.33
C LEU A 10 -35.10 21.21 -16.53
N ALA A 11 -36.08 21.79 -15.84
CA ALA A 11 -36.37 23.22 -15.89
C ALA A 11 -35.39 24.05 -15.04
N GLU A 12 -34.71 23.44 -14.06
CA GLU A 12 -33.71 24.08 -13.21
C GLU A 12 -32.30 23.47 -13.41
N PRO A 13 -31.69 23.67 -14.60
CA PRO A 13 -30.48 22.96 -15.00
C PRO A 13 -29.27 23.25 -14.10
N VAL A 14 -29.17 24.46 -13.56
CA VAL A 14 -28.06 24.85 -12.67
C VAL A 14 -28.12 24.09 -11.35
N HIS A 15 -29.31 23.97 -10.74
CA HIS A 15 -29.49 23.26 -9.48
C HIS A 15 -29.33 21.75 -9.66
N LEU A 16 -29.84 21.20 -10.77
CA LEU A 16 -29.61 19.81 -11.14
C LEU A 16 -28.12 19.50 -11.32
N PHE A 17 -27.40 20.35 -12.05
CA PHE A 17 -25.99 20.14 -12.31
C PHE A 17 -25.13 20.28 -11.06
N SER A 18 -25.38 21.30 -10.22
CA SER A 18 -24.62 21.50 -8.99
C SER A 18 -24.81 20.36 -7.99
N SER A 19 -26.04 19.90 -7.80
CA SER A 19 -26.35 18.77 -6.91
C SER A 19 -25.77 17.45 -7.43
N ALA A 20 -25.95 17.15 -8.73
CA ALA A 20 -25.38 15.95 -9.34
C ALA A 20 -23.84 15.96 -9.29
N SER A 21 -23.21 17.09 -9.55
CA SER A 21 -21.75 17.24 -9.51
C SER A 21 -21.20 17.11 -8.10
N ALA A 22 -21.88 17.66 -7.09
CA ALA A 22 -21.47 17.52 -5.70
C ALA A 22 -21.50 16.05 -5.24
N VAL A 23 -22.58 15.33 -5.57
CA VAL A 23 -22.70 13.89 -5.27
C VAL A 23 -21.65 13.10 -6.04
N GLY A 24 -21.46 13.39 -7.34
CA GLY A 24 -20.46 12.72 -8.17
C GLY A 24 -19.03 12.95 -7.67
N ALA A 25 -18.69 14.17 -7.27
CA ALA A 25 -17.38 14.50 -6.73
C ALA A 25 -17.11 13.80 -5.39
N ALA A 26 -18.11 13.78 -4.49
CA ALA A 26 -17.99 13.05 -3.23
C ALA A 26 -17.78 11.55 -3.47
N PHE A 27 -18.53 10.95 -4.40
CA PHE A 27 -18.37 9.54 -4.74
C PHE A 27 -17.00 9.24 -5.37
N ALA A 28 -16.55 10.09 -6.31
CA ALA A 28 -15.23 9.96 -6.91
C ALA A 28 -14.11 10.07 -5.86
N LEU A 29 -14.25 10.95 -4.86
CA LEU A 29 -13.29 11.09 -3.77
C LEU A 29 -13.22 9.83 -2.90
N VAL A 30 -14.37 9.22 -2.59
CA VAL A 30 -14.41 7.95 -1.86
C VAL A 30 -13.68 6.86 -2.64
N LEU A 31 -14.00 6.69 -3.92
CA LEU A 31 -13.35 5.69 -4.78
C LEU A 31 -11.84 5.93 -4.91
N PHE A 32 -11.42 7.19 -4.98
CA PHE A 32 -10.02 7.56 -5.03
C PHE A 32 -9.27 7.09 -3.77
N PHE A 33 -9.79 7.41 -2.58
CA PHE A 33 -9.14 6.99 -1.34
C PHE A 33 -9.15 5.47 -1.16
N GLU A 34 -10.23 4.80 -1.55
CA GLU A 34 -10.29 3.34 -1.52
C GLU A 34 -9.23 2.71 -2.43
N ALA A 35 -9.09 3.22 -3.66
CA ALA A 35 -8.09 2.72 -4.61
C ALA A 35 -6.66 2.96 -4.13
N VAL A 36 -6.37 4.15 -3.58
CA VAL A 36 -5.05 4.49 -3.01
C VAL A 36 -4.74 3.55 -1.84
N PHE A 37 -5.67 3.38 -0.90
CA PHE A 37 -5.46 2.54 0.27
C PHE A 37 -5.28 1.06 -0.09
N ALA A 38 -6.07 0.56 -1.04
CA ALA A 38 -5.96 -0.80 -1.54
C ALA A 38 -4.61 -1.03 -2.27
N GLY A 39 -4.16 -0.04 -3.04
CA GLY A 39 -2.86 -0.07 -3.71
C GLY A 39 -1.70 -0.17 -2.71
N GLU A 40 -1.63 0.77 -1.76
CA GLU A 40 -0.60 0.80 -0.72
C GLU A 40 -0.61 -0.47 0.14
N SER A 41 -1.79 -0.91 0.59
CA SER A 41 -1.92 -2.11 1.43
C SER A 41 -1.37 -3.36 0.75
N ARG A 42 -1.58 -3.49 -0.57
CA ARG A 42 -1.03 -4.60 -1.35
C ARG A 42 0.49 -4.50 -1.49
N GLN A 43 1.01 -3.30 -1.76
CA GLN A 43 2.44 -3.06 -1.93
C GLN A 43 3.22 -3.36 -0.65
N ILE A 44 2.70 -2.95 0.53
CA ILE A 44 3.36 -3.13 1.83
C ILE A 44 3.68 -4.59 2.15
N VAL A 45 2.82 -5.51 1.73
CA VAL A 45 2.97 -6.95 2.04
C VAL A 45 3.53 -7.77 0.88
N GLU A 46 3.77 -7.15 -0.28
CA GLU A 46 4.13 -7.87 -1.51
C GLU A 46 5.44 -8.66 -1.36
N TYR A 47 6.43 -8.09 -0.66
CA TYR A 47 7.69 -8.78 -0.38
C TYR A 47 7.47 -10.08 0.39
N ILE A 48 6.65 -10.03 1.45
CA ILE A 48 6.36 -11.20 2.30
C ILE A 48 5.61 -12.25 1.49
N GLN A 49 4.62 -11.83 0.68
CA GLN A 49 3.82 -12.75 -0.13
C GLN A 49 4.63 -13.44 -1.24
N ARG A 50 5.68 -12.79 -1.77
CA ARG A 50 6.50 -13.34 -2.85
C ARG A 50 7.72 -14.14 -2.39
N THR A 51 8.19 -13.92 -1.16
CA THR A 51 9.46 -14.50 -0.68
C THR A 51 9.31 -15.89 -0.05
N ASP A 52 8.08 -16.33 0.23
CA ASP A 52 7.72 -17.64 0.84
C ASP A 52 8.74 -18.21 1.85
N PRO A 53 9.13 -17.45 2.90
CA PRO A 53 10.09 -17.94 3.88
C PRO A 53 9.42 -18.81 4.94
N THR A 54 10.11 -19.86 5.36
CA THR A 54 9.64 -20.73 6.45
C THR A 54 9.72 -20.04 7.82
N VAL A 55 10.77 -19.24 8.05
CA VAL A 55 11.03 -18.56 9.34
C VAL A 55 11.61 -17.16 9.08
N TRP A 56 11.15 -16.20 9.87
CA TRP A 56 11.72 -14.85 9.93
C TRP A 56 12.63 -14.71 11.15
N VAL A 57 13.85 -14.21 10.94
CA VAL A 57 14.79 -13.91 12.02
C VAL A 57 14.86 -12.39 12.21
N MET A 58 14.53 -11.92 13.40
CA MET A 58 14.50 -10.50 13.74
C MET A 58 15.14 -10.23 15.09
N GLN A 59 15.54 -8.98 15.36
CA GLN A 59 16.04 -8.56 16.66
C GLN A 59 14.98 -8.79 17.75
N LYS A 60 15.42 -9.26 18.93
CA LYS A 60 14.53 -9.45 20.09
C LYS A 60 13.75 -8.16 20.38
N GLY A 61 12.43 -8.28 20.51
CA GLY A 61 11.52 -7.16 20.72
C GLY A 61 10.92 -6.58 19.44
N VAL A 62 11.42 -6.98 18.26
CA VAL A 62 10.81 -6.67 16.97
C VAL A 62 9.92 -7.83 16.54
N SER A 63 8.64 -7.54 16.30
CA SER A 63 7.63 -8.55 15.94
C SER A 63 6.92 -8.28 14.61
N ASN A 64 7.29 -7.21 13.91
CA ASN A 64 6.69 -6.83 12.62
C ASN A 64 7.75 -6.23 11.69
N MET A 65 7.42 -6.15 10.40
CA MET A 65 8.28 -5.58 9.35
C MET A 65 7.84 -4.18 8.88
N HIS A 66 6.74 -3.66 9.42
CA HIS A 66 6.15 -2.39 8.98
C HIS A 66 6.42 -1.28 9.99
N MET A 67 7.09 -0.20 9.57
CA MET A 67 7.56 0.88 10.45
C MET A 67 8.38 0.39 11.66
N ALA A 68 9.02 -0.77 11.54
CA ALA A 68 9.96 -1.31 12.50
C ALA A 68 11.36 -1.36 11.91
N SER A 69 12.37 -1.18 12.76
CA SER A 69 13.77 -1.34 12.40
C SER A 69 14.37 -2.48 13.21
N SER A 70 15.02 -3.41 12.54
CA SER A 70 15.74 -4.54 13.15
C SER A 70 17.19 -4.49 12.67
N PHE A 71 18.13 -4.39 13.61
CA PHE A 71 19.55 -4.36 13.30
C PHE A 71 20.18 -5.68 13.71
N VAL A 72 20.50 -6.50 12.72
CA VAL A 72 21.13 -7.82 12.90
C VAL A 72 22.47 -7.76 12.19
N TRP A 73 23.54 -8.05 12.92
CA TRP A 73 24.88 -8.13 12.36
C TRP A 73 24.97 -9.25 11.31
N ASP A 74 25.78 -9.03 10.29
CA ASP A 74 26.02 -9.95 9.17
C ASP A 74 26.42 -11.36 9.61
N TRP A 75 27.35 -11.48 10.56
CA TRP A 75 27.82 -12.78 11.08
C TRP A 75 26.71 -13.65 11.69
N LYS A 76 25.57 -13.06 12.07
CA LYS A 76 24.42 -13.85 12.55
C LYS A 76 23.73 -14.58 11.42
N ALA A 77 23.81 -14.12 10.18
CA ALA A 77 23.31 -14.86 9.03
C ALA A 77 24.08 -16.18 8.88
N ASP A 78 25.42 -16.14 8.97
CA ASP A 78 26.28 -17.33 8.95
C ASP A 78 25.96 -18.28 10.11
N SER A 79 25.71 -17.71 11.29
CA SER A 79 25.33 -18.51 12.47
C SER A 79 23.98 -19.20 12.31
N VAL A 80 23.02 -18.57 11.62
CA VAL A 80 21.71 -19.15 11.32
C VAL A 80 21.83 -20.21 10.23
N GLU A 81 22.67 -19.99 9.22
CA GLU A 81 22.91 -20.96 8.15
C GLU A 81 23.57 -22.26 8.68
N ALA A 82 24.35 -22.18 9.74
CA ALA A 82 24.95 -23.32 10.41
C ALA A 82 23.96 -24.16 11.27
N VAL A 83 22.72 -23.72 11.46
CA VAL A 83 21.71 -24.46 12.24
C VAL A 83 21.19 -25.64 11.43
N ASP A 84 21.18 -26.83 12.04
CA ASP A 84 20.67 -28.04 11.40
C ASP A 84 19.21 -27.87 10.93
N GLY A 85 18.95 -28.28 9.68
CA GLY A 85 17.67 -28.08 9.00
C GLY A 85 17.49 -26.74 8.27
N VAL A 86 18.43 -25.79 8.36
CA VAL A 86 18.38 -24.55 7.56
C VAL A 86 18.93 -24.81 6.16
N SER A 87 18.07 -24.69 5.14
CA SER A 87 18.49 -24.89 3.74
C SER A 87 19.14 -23.66 3.11
N LYS A 88 18.73 -22.45 3.51
CA LYS A 88 19.20 -21.19 2.92
C LYS A 88 18.88 -20.02 3.86
N VAL A 89 19.80 -19.06 3.94
CA VAL A 89 19.58 -17.76 4.58
C VAL A 89 19.62 -16.66 3.53
N THR A 90 18.71 -15.68 3.62
CA THR A 90 18.72 -14.49 2.75
C THR A 90 18.66 -13.25 3.62
N PRO A 91 19.78 -12.50 3.78
CA PRO A 91 19.79 -11.29 4.58
C PRO A 91 18.98 -10.18 3.89
N ILE A 92 18.28 -9.37 4.70
CA ILE A 92 17.47 -8.25 4.21
C ILE A 92 18.17 -6.96 4.60
N LEU A 93 18.63 -6.23 3.58
CA LEU A 93 19.08 -4.86 3.74
C LEU A 93 17.91 -3.92 3.45
N TYR A 94 17.37 -3.31 4.50
CA TYR A 94 16.34 -2.30 4.34
C TYR A 94 16.99 -0.95 4.00
N LEU A 95 16.72 -0.44 2.79
CA LEU A 95 17.17 0.88 2.35
C LEU A 95 15.96 1.79 2.20
N ASN A 96 15.90 2.88 2.98
CA ASN A 96 14.91 3.94 2.78
C ASN A 96 15.41 4.90 1.69
N THR A 97 15.33 4.47 0.43
CA THR A 97 15.66 5.35 -0.69
C THR A 97 14.42 5.79 -1.45
N VAL A 98 14.50 6.95 -2.10
CA VAL A 98 13.51 7.37 -3.08
C VAL A 98 13.62 6.42 -4.26
N MET A 99 12.55 5.65 -4.53
CA MET A 99 12.47 4.81 -5.72
C MET A 99 12.49 5.70 -6.97
N VAL A 100 13.53 5.57 -7.80
CA VAL A 100 13.57 6.18 -9.13
C VAL A 100 12.84 5.24 -10.10
N ALA A 101 11.61 5.57 -10.45
CA ALA A 101 10.82 4.85 -11.44
C ALA A 101 10.90 5.57 -12.80
N GLY A 102 11.66 5.01 -13.75
CA GLY A 102 11.95 5.63 -15.05
C GLY A 102 13.03 6.72 -14.96
N GLU A 103 12.91 7.79 -15.76
CA GLU A 103 13.81 8.95 -15.70
C GLU A 103 13.35 10.05 -14.71
N ARG A 104 12.28 9.81 -13.94
CA ARG A 104 11.71 10.81 -13.03
C ARG A 104 12.02 10.51 -11.57
N ASN A 105 12.53 11.53 -10.88
CA ASN A 105 12.57 11.59 -9.42
C ASN A 105 11.18 12.00 -8.93
N TRP A 106 10.46 11.06 -8.32
CA TRP A 106 9.10 11.28 -7.85
C TRP A 106 9.03 12.08 -6.54
N PHE A 107 10.14 12.15 -5.80
CA PHE A 107 10.24 12.88 -4.53
C PHE A 107 11.59 13.61 -4.50
N THR A 108 11.53 14.94 -4.64
CA THR A 108 12.67 15.86 -4.46
C THR A 108 12.33 16.80 -3.31
#